data_AF-A0A7M7PME9-F1
#
_entry.id   AF-A0A7M7PME9-F1
#
_cell.length_a   1.000
_cell.length_b   1.000
_cell.length_c   1.000
_cell.angle_alpha   90.00
_cell.angle_beta   90.00
_cell.angle_gamma   90.00
#
_symmetry.space_group_name_H-M   'P 1'
#
loop_
_entity.id
_entity.type
_entity.pdbx_description
1 polymer ?
#
loop_
_entity_poly.entity_id
_entity_poly.type
_entity_poly.pdbx_seq_one_letter_code
_entity_poly.pdbx_strand_id
1 'polypeptide(L)'
;MPSSLLDSIKMFMDNHPNIEGIDYRRSIFIFRSNLAATAINDYVLDQYDKGRAREAITLEEMEEIIRKDVLSKADTGLYNAKIINSHLISHFVPFLPLETNHIRQCIRAEFLKSGQHSYNKQETEILAQLEFFGPPGSKAFAVKGCKNVAEKVNVILYQRHRNYKRANLNF
;
A
#
# COMPACT_ATOMS: atom_id res chain seq x y z
N MET A 1 -16.04 3.65 6.96
CA MET A 1 -16.50 3.04 8.22
C MET A 1 -17.13 4.13 9.06
N PRO A 2 -18.36 3.96 9.57
CA PRO A 2 -18.96 4.94 10.46
C PRO A 2 -18.08 5.14 11.71
N SER A 3 -17.89 6.38 12.15
CA SER A 3 -17.09 6.68 13.36
C SER A 3 -17.65 5.98 14.60
N SER A 4 -18.97 5.85 14.69
CA SER A 4 -19.66 5.17 15.80
C SER A 4 -19.27 3.71 15.98
N LEU A 5 -18.84 3.01 14.93
CA LEU A 5 -18.39 1.62 15.06
C LEU A 5 -17.02 1.53 15.77
N LEU A 6 -16.15 2.52 15.54
CA LEU A 6 -14.86 2.58 16.22
C LEU A 6 -15.01 2.94 17.69
N ASP A 7 -15.98 3.79 18.03
CA ASP A 7 -16.29 4.11 19.42
C ASP A 7 -16.72 2.86 20.20
N SER A 8 -17.49 1.95 19.57
CA SER A 8 -17.92 0.70 20.20
C SER A 8 -16.78 -0.27 20.50
N ILE A 9 -15.70 -0.26 19.71
CA ILE A 9 -14.56 -1.15 19.96
C ILE A 9 -13.53 -0.57 20.93
N LYS A 10 -13.63 0.73 21.23
CA LYS A 10 -12.67 1.47 22.06
C LYS A 10 -12.45 0.80 23.42
N MET A 11 -13.53 0.34 24.06
CA MET A 11 -13.42 -0.27 25.40
C MET A 11 -12.55 -1.52 25.42
N PHE A 12 -12.51 -2.30 24.34
CA PHE A 12 -11.69 -3.51 24.25
C PHE A 12 -10.21 -3.21 23.99
N MET A 13 -9.89 -2.01 23.52
CA MET A 13 -8.53 -1.54 23.29
C MET A 13 -7.94 -0.81 24.49
N ASP A 14 -8.79 -0.26 25.35
CA ASP A 14 -8.36 0.44 26.56
C ASP A 14 -7.81 -0.56 27.60
N ASN A 15 -7.05 -0.07 28.57
CA ASN A 15 -6.36 -0.89 29.58
C ASN A 15 -7.29 -1.44 30.69
N HIS A 16 -8.55 -1.73 30.36
CA HIS A 16 -9.49 -2.32 31.29
C HIS A 16 -9.09 -3.76 31.62
N PRO A 17 -8.98 -4.13 32.92
CA PRO A 17 -8.50 -5.45 33.31
C PRO A 17 -9.50 -6.57 33.01
N ASN A 18 -10.78 -6.22 32.83
CA ASN A 18 -11.86 -7.16 32.60
C ASN A 18 -13.04 -6.48 31.91
N ILE A 19 -13.53 -7.07 30.83
CA ILE A 19 -14.78 -6.72 30.17
C ILE A 19 -15.59 -8.01 30.07
N GLU A 20 -16.71 -8.08 30.80
CA GLU A 20 -17.58 -9.27 30.86
C GLU A 20 -16.85 -10.60 31.17
N GLY A 21 -15.85 -10.55 32.05
CA GLY A 21 -15.06 -11.73 32.44
C GLY A 21 -13.81 -11.96 31.58
N ILE A 22 -13.59 -11.19 30.51
CA ILE A 22 -12.52 -11.40 29.53
C ILE A 22 -11.45 -10.29 29.64
N ASP A 23 -10.18 -10.68 29.63
CA ASP A 23 -9.03 -9.77 29.60
C ASP A 23 -8.54 -9.55 28.16
N TYR A 24 -8.85 -8.37 27.60
CA TYR A 24 -8.49 -8.01 26.22
C TYR A 24 -7.08 -7.43 26.08
N ARG A 25 -6.33 -7.20 27.18
CA ARG A 25 -4.99 -6.57 27.16
C ARG A 25 -3.93 -7.40 26.44
N ARG A 26 -4.23 -8.68 26.14
CA ARG A 26 -3.38 -9.58 25.35
C ARG A 26 -3.76 -9.64 23.87
N SER A 27 -4.81 -8.91 23.47
CA SER A 27 -5.26 -8.86 22.07
C SER A 27 -4.43 -7.88 21.26
N ILE A 28 -4.28 -8.15 19.96
CA ILE A 28 -3.63 -7.25 19.00
C ILE A 28 -4.70 -6.70 18.06
N PHE A 29 -4.80 -5.38 17.97
CA PHE A 29 -5.72 -4.69 17.07
C PHE A 29 -4.93 -4.08 15.91
N ILE A 30 -5.25 -4.48 14.68
CA ILE A 30 -4.59 -3.99 13.46
C ILE A 30 -5.60 -3.19 12.64
N PHE A 31 -5.33 -1.90 12.49
CA PHE A 31 -6.11 -1.01 11.63
C PHE A 31 -5.36 -0.71 10.35
N ARG A 32 -6.03 -0.86 9.22
CA ARG A 32 -5.51 -0.45 7.91
C ARG A 32 -6.31 0.75 7.40
N SER A 33 -5.61 1.84 7.14
CA SER A 33 -6.21 3.09 6.65
C SER A 33 -5.33 3.74 5.58
N ASN A 34 -5.96 4.46 4.66
CA ASN A 34 -5.28 5.30 3.66
C ASN A 34 -5.31 6.80 4.05
N LEU A 35 -5.70 7.14 5.28
CA LEU A 35 -5.96 8.52 5.72
C LEU A 35 -4.79 9.48 5.47
N ALA A 36 -3.57 9.03 5.79
CA ALA A 36 -2.33 9.80 5.64
C ALA A 36 -1.59 9.53 4.31
N ALA A 37 -2.22 8.83 3.36
CA ALA A 37 -1.55 8.41 2.13
C ALA A 37 -1.03 9.60 1.32
N THR A 38 -1.79 10.69 1.23
CA THR A 38 -1.37 11.91 0.52
C THR A 38 -0.14 12.52 1.17
N ALA A 39 -0.15 12.75 2.49
CA ALA A 39 0.99 13.33 3.19
C ALA A 39 2.26 12.46 3.10
N ILE A 40 2.10 11.13 3.19
CA ILE A 40 3.20 10.19 2.99
C ILE A 40 3.76 10.29 1.56
N ASN A 41 2.89 10.28 0.55
CA ASN A 41 3.33 10.34 -0.85
C ASN A 41 4.04 11.66 -1.17
N ASP A 42 3.50 12.79 -0.69
CA ASP A 42 4.08 14.11 -0.93
C ASP A 42 5.47 14.24 -0.29
N TYR A 43 5.62 13.75 0.95
CA TYR A 43 6.92 13.75 1.61
C TYR A 43 7.92 12.84 0.88
N VAL A 44 7.51 11.62 0.52
CA VAL A 44 8.40 10.68 -0.18
C VAL A 44 8.83 11.24 -1.55
N LEU A 45 7.93 11.92 -2.25
CA LEU A 45 8.25 12.61 -3.50
C LEU A 45 9.27 13.74 -3.29
N ASP A 46 9.10 14.57 -2.25
CA ASP A 46 10.05 15.61 -1.89
C ASP A 46 11.44 15.04 -1.54
N GLN A 47 11.51 13.94 -0.80
CA GLN A 47 12.78 13.27 -0.49
C GLN A 47 13.43 12.66 -1.74
N TYR A 48 12.62 12.12 -2.64
CA TYR A 48 13.08 11.61 -3.93
C TYR A 48 13.68 12.72 -4.79
N ASP A 49 13.04 13.89 -4.85
CA ASP A 49 13.54 15.05 -5.60
C ASP A 49 14.85 15.61 -5.01
N LYS A 50 15.05 15.44 -3.70
CA LYS A 50 16.32 15.75 -3.00
C LYS A 50 17.40 14.68 -3.18
N GLY A 51 17.11 13.59 -3.89
CA GLY A 51 18.04 12.48 -4.09
C GLY A 51 18.31 11.65 -2.83
N ARG A 52 17.47 11.78 -1.79
CA ARG A 52 17.60 10.96 -0.57
C ARG A 52 17.11 9.54 -0.88
N ALA A 53 17.90 8.54 -0.50
CA ALA A 53 17.51 7.15 -0.64
C ALA A 53 16.21 6.86 0.14
N ARG A 54 15.32 6.08 -0.46
CA ARG A 54 14.06 5.65 0.16
C ARG A 54 14.29 4.99 1.52
N GLU A 55 15.31 4.14 1.60
CA GLU A 55 15.69 3.37 2.79
C GLU A 55 16.23 4.25 3.92
N ALA A 56 16.62 5.49 3.62
CA ALA A 56 17.06 6.45 4.62
C ALA A 56 15.89 7.18 5.30
N ILE A 57 14.65 7.03 4.82
CA ILE A 57 13.46 7.57 5.46
C ILE A 57 13.14 6.74 6.71
N THR A 58 13.17 7.38 7.87
CA THR A 58 13.01 6.68 9.15
C THR A 58 11.54 6.52 9.54
N LEU A 59 11.28 5.57 10.44
CA LEU A 59 9.95 5.38 11.03
C LEU A 59 9.51 6.62 11.82
N GLU A 60 10.42 7.24 12.57
CA GLU A 60 10.14 8.42 13.39
C GLU A 60 9.62 9.60 12.54
N GLU A 61 10.30 9.91 11.44
CA GLU A 61 9.87 10.95 10.49
C GLU A 61 8.45 10.66 9.96
N MET A 62 8.18 9.41 9.61
CA MET A 62 6.88 9.00 9.09
C MET A 62 5.78 9.06 10.15
N GLU A 63 6.04 8.62 11.37
CA GLU A 63 5.07 8.73 12.45
C GLU A 63 4.73 10.19 12.75
N GLU A 64 5.71 11.10 12.72
CA GLU A 64 5.49 12.53 12.92
C GLU A 64 4.58 13.12 11.83
N ILE A 65 4.85 12.79 10.55
CA ILE A 65 4.03 13.24 9.41
C ILE A 65 2.60 12.70 9.52
N ILE A 66 2.45 11.41 9.82
CA ILE A 66 1.14 10.78 9.98
C ILE A 66 0.37 11.44 11.13
N ARG A 67 1.01 11.63 12.29
CA ARG A 67 0.38 12.30 13.43
C ARG A 67 -0.10 13.71 13.04
N LYS A 68 0.76 14.54 12.43
CA LYS A 68 0.40 15.90 12.00
C LYS A 68 -0.76 15.92 11.00
N ASP A 69 -0.71 15.06 9.98
CA ASP A 69 -1.75 14.98 8.95
C ASP A 69 -3.10 14.51 9.51
N VAL A 70 -3.08 13.54 10.42
CA VAL A 70 -4.31 13.01 11.01
C VAL A 70 -4.93 14.00 12.01
N LEU A 71 -4.11 14.71 12.78
CA LEU A 71 -4.56 15.77 13.68
C LEU A 71 -5.19 16.94 12.91
N SER A 72 -4.66 17.30 11.73
CA SER A 72 -5.20 18.40 10.92
C SER A 72 -6.53 18.04 10.24
N LYS A 73 -6.79 16.74 10.00
CA LYS A 73 -8.02 16.21 9.41
C LYS A 73 -9.07 15.83 10.45
N ALA A 74 -9.09 16.54 11.58
CA ALA A 74 -9.88 16.25 12.78
C ALA A 74 -11.37 15.94 12.52
N ASP A 75 -11.97 16.53 11.47
CA ASP A 75 -13.39 16.30 11.16
C ASP A 75 -13.66 15.01 10.35
N THR A 76 -12.63 14.20 10.05
CA THR A 76 -12.76 12.98 9.22
C THR A 76 -12.63 11.67 10.03
N GLY A 77 -13.67 10.84 9.96
CA GLY A 77 -13.76 9.40 10.28
C GLY A 77 -12.94 8.83 11.45
N LEU A 78 -11.63 8.65 11.26
CA LEU A 78 -10.74 7.95 12.19
C LEU A 78 -10.36 8.82 13.41
N TYR A 79 -10.28 10.14 13.23
CA TYR A 79 -10.07 11.07 14.33
C TYR A 79 -11.34 11.19 15.20
N ASN A 80 -12.51 11.21 14.56
CA ASN A 80 -13.82 11.29 15.24
C ASN A 80 -14.08 10.13 16.20
N ALA A 81 -13.49 8.97 15.96
CA ALA A 81 -13.60 7.79 16.82
C ALA A 81 -12.93 7.91 18.19
N LYS A 82 -12.31 9.06 18.50
CA LYS A 82 -11.52 9.30 19.72
C LYS A 82 -10.39 8.30 19.98
N ILE A 83 -10.15 7.28 19.16
CA ILE A 83 -9.07 6.28 19.30
C ILE A 83 -7.72 6.98 19.21
N ILE A 84 -7.58 7.90 18.26
CA ILE A 84 -6.34 8.66 18.06
C ILE A 84 -6.12 9.66 19.20
N ASN A 85 -7.17 10.41 19.57
CA ASN A 85 -7.10 11.39 20.66
C ASN A 85 -6.99 10.77 22.06
N SER A 86 -7.33 9.49 22.23
CA SER A 86 -7.16 8.76 23.50
C SER A 86 -5.84 7.99 23.57
N HIS A 87 -4.91 8.22 22.64
CA HIS A 87 -3.59 7.59 22.63
C HIS A 87 -3.63 6.06 22.65
N LEU A 88 -4.70 5.46 22.11
CA LEU A 88 -4.85 4.00 22.03
C LEU A 88 -4.04 3.36 20.89
N ILE A 89 -3.47 4.17 20.00
CA ILE A 89 -2.58 3.70 18.96
C ILE A 89 -1.15 3.70 19.50
N SER A 90 -0.56 2.50 19.60
CA SER A 90 0.83 2.34 20.03
C SER A 90 1.82 2.78 18.94
N HIS A 91 1.57 2.38 17.69
CA HIS A 91 2.48 2.63 16.56
C HIS A 91 1.74 2.94 15.27
N PHE A 92 2.30 3.82 14.46
CA PHE A 92 1.89 4.00 13.07
C PHE A 92 2.89 3.30 12.16
N VAL A 93 2.41 2.34 11.35
CA VAL A 93 3.26 1.63 10.38
C VAL A 93 3.00 2.19 8.97
N PRO A 94 3.89 3.04 8.43
CA PRO A 94 3.71 3.66 7.13
C PRO A 94 3.92 2.67 5.98
N PHE A 95 3.13 2.82 4.92
CA PHE A 95 3.35 2.14 3.64
C PHE A 95 3.72 3.19 2.59
N LEU A 96 4.99 3.22 2.21
CA LEU A 96 5.51 4.18 1.22
C LEU A 96 5.08 3.78 -0.21
N PRO A 97 4.88 4.75 -1.13
CA PRO A 97 4.49 4.47 -2.50
C PRO A 97 5.51 3.57 -3.21
N LEU A 98 5.05 2.67 -4.08
CA LEU A 98 5.93 1.70 -4.72
C LEU A 98 6.61 2.27 -5.96
N GLU A 99 7.93 2.26 -5.97
CA GLU A 99 8.70 2.64 -7.16
C GLU A 99 8.60 1.63 -8.30
N THR A 100 8.96 2.06 -9.51
CA THR A 100 9.01 1.19 -10.71
C THR A 100 9.76 -0.12 -10.49
N ASN A 101 10.86 -0.13 -9.72
CA ASN A 101 11.59 -1.35 -9.43
C ASN A 101 10.76 -2.36 -8.59
N HIS A 102 9.99 -1.88 -7.62
CA HIS A 102 9.07 -2.73 -6.85
C HIS A 102 7.98 -3.31 -7.74
N ILE A 103 7.49 -2.54 -8.72
CA ILE A 103 6.50 -3.04 -9.68
C ILE A 103 7.09 -4.15 -10.57
N ARG A 104 8.37 -4.05 -10.97
CA ARG A 104 9.05 -5.16 -11.67
C ARG A 104 9.09 -6.44 -10.82
N GLN A 105 9.35 -6.31 -9.52
CA GLN A 105 9.32 -7.46 -8.60
C GLN A 105 7.92 -8.07 -8.53
N CYS A 106 6.88 -7.26 -8.44
CA CYS A 106 5.50 -7.73 -8.49
C CYS A 106 5.18 -8.45 -9.81
N ILE A 107 5.61 -7.91 -10.95
CA ILE A 107 5.42 -8.55 -12.27
C ILE A 107 6.07 -9.93 -12.27
N ARG A 108 7.35 -10.02 -11.86
CA ARG A 108 8.08 -11.30 -11.78
C ARG A 108 7.36 -12.30 -10.88
N ALA A 109 6.90 -11.86 -9.71
CA ALA A 109 6.16 -12.70 -8.78
C ALA A 109 4.86 -13.24 -9.38
N GLU A 110 4.10 -12.42 -10.12
CA GLU A 110 2.87 -12.85 -10.79
C GLU A 110 3.12 -13.84 -11.94
N PHE A 111 4.21 -13.67 -12.71
CA PHE A 111 4.62 -14.67 -13.70
C PHE A 111 4.99 -16.00 -13.03
N LEU A 112 5.76 -15.95 -11.94
CA LEU A 112 6.19 -17.13 -11.20
C LEU A 112 5.01 -17.90 -10.60
N LYS A 113 3.97 -17.21 -10.11
CA LYS A 113 2.72 -17.83 -9.64
C LYS A 113 2.03 -18.66 -10.73
N SER A 114 2.23 -18.31 -12.00
CA SER A 114 1.72 -19.04 -13.17
C SER A 114 2.72 -20.07 -13.72
N GLY A 115 3.80 -20.37 -13.00
CA GLY A 115 4.86 -21.30 -13.44
C GLY A 115 5.69 -20.79 -14.62
N GLN A 116 5.68 -19.48 -14.89
CA GLN A 116 6.42 -18.86 -15.98
C GLN A 116 7.41 -17.83 -15.47
N HIS A 117 8.35 -17.43 -16.33
CA HIS A 117 9.26 -16.32 -16.07
C HIS A 117 8.91 -15.16 -17.00
N SER A 118 8.99 -13.94 -16.48
CA SER A 118 8.99 -12.72 -17.31
C SER A 118 10.38 -12.47 -17.88
N TYR A 119 10.43 -11.78 -19.02
CA TYR A 119 11.65 -11.16 -19.53
C TYR A 119 11.46 -9.63 -19.58
N ASN A 120 12.56 -8.90 -19.82
CA ASN A 120 12.56 -7.43 -19.84
C ASN A 120 11.49 -6.83 -20.77
N LYS A 121 11.17 -7.50 -21.88
CA LYS A 121 10.14 -7.06 -22.83
C LYS A 121 8.75 -7.04 -22.20
N GLN A 122 8.34 -8.13 -21.56
CA GLN A 122 7.03 -8.25 -20.92
C GLN A 122 6.93 -7.32 -19.70
N GLU A 123 8.01 -7.20 -18.92
CA GLU A 123 8.06 -6.25 -17.80
C GLU A 123 7.84 -4.83 -18.29
N THR A 124 8.52 -4.42 -19.35
CA THR A 124 8.38 -3.08 -19.95
C THR A 124 6.98 -2.85 -20.51
N GLU A 125 6.41 -3.86 -21.18
CA GLU A 125 5.05 -3.80 -21.73
C GLU A 125 3.99 -3.62 -20.63
N ILE A 126 4.13 -4.31 -19.50
CA ILE A 126 3.21 -4.15 -18.37
C ILE A 126 3.41 -2.78 -17.71
N LEU A 127 4.64 -2.37 -17.47
CA LEU A 127 4.95 -1.03 -16.93
C LEU A 127 4.43 0.11 -17.82
N ALA A 128 4.32 -0.11 -19.13
CA ALA A 128 3.73 0.86 -20.05
C ALA A 128 2.22 1.04 -19.85
N GLN A 129 1.53 0.01 -19.33
CA GLN A 129 0.08 -0.01 -19.13
C GLN A 129 -0.36 0.43 -17.71
N LEU A 130 0.60 0.76 -16.84
CA LEU A 130 0.35 1.19 -15.47
C LEU A 130 0.54 2.70 -15.34
N GLU A 131 -0.16 3.27 -14.37
CA GLU A 131 -0.16 4.69 -14.07
C GLU A 131 0.90 5.01 -13.00
N PHE A 132 1.67 6.07 -13.25
CA PHE A 132 2.74 6.51 -12.37
C PHE A 132 2.64 8.01 -12.11
N PHE A 133 3.17 8.44 -10.98
CA PHE A 133 3.38 9.84 -10.61
C PHE A 133 4.86 10.08 -10.26
N GLY A 134 5.26 11.36 -10.27
CA GLY A 134 6.62 11.81 -10.02
C GLY A 134 6.93 13.10 -10.79
N PRO A 135 8.20 13.52 -10.85
CA PRO A 135 8.63 14.63 -11.69
C PRO A 135 8.15 14.50 -13.15
N PRO A 136 7.93 15.61 -13.87
CA PRO A 136 7.47 15.59 -15.25
C PRO A 136 8.26 14.61 -16.14
N GLY A 137 7.55 13.71 -16.81
CA GLY A 137 8.15 12.70 -17.69
C GLY A 137 8.76 11.49 -16.98
N SER A 138 8.77 11.45 -15.64
CA SER A 138 9.26 10.30 -14.88
C SER A 138 8.15 9.28 -14.58
N LYS A 139 8.55 8.02 -14.38
CA LYS A 139 7.73 6.96 -13.79
C LYS A 139 8.28 6.56 -12.43
N ALA A 140 8.33 7.50 -11.49
CA ALA A 140 8.93 7.26 -10.19
C ALA A 140 8.09 6.26 -9.39
N PHE A 141 6.83 6.60 -9.11
CA PHE A 141 5.96 5.86 -8.18
C PHE A 141 4.66 5.42 -8.83
N ALA A 142 4.22 4.19 -8.56
CA ALA A 142 2.96 3.66 -9.11
C ALA A 142 1.75 4.16 -8.32
N VAL A 143 0.75 4.71 -9.02
CA VAL A 143 -0.47 5.26 -8.40
C VAL A 143 -1.26 4.21 -7.61
N LYS A 144 -1.29 2.97 -8.09
CA LYS A 144 -2.06 1.86 -7.49
C LYS A 144 -1.18 0.77 -6.87
N GLY A 145 0.13 1.03 -6.72
CA GLY A 145 1.09 0.00 -6.35
C GLY A 145 0.97 -1.24 -7.25
N CYS A 146 0.95 -2.43 -6.65
CA CYS A 146 0.87 -3.69 -7.39
C CYS A 146 -0.56 -4.19 -7.65
N LYS A 147 -1.60 -3.44 -7.29
CA LYS A 147 -2.99 -3.92 -7.29
C LYS A 147 -3.45 -4.49 -8.64
N ASN A 148 -3.04 -3.85 -9.75
CA ASN A 148 -3.50 -4.21 -11.09
C ASN A 148 -2.47 -5.03 -11.89
N VAL A 149 -1.36 -5.43 -11.28
CA VAL A 149 -0.27 -6.13 -11.98
C VAL A 149 -0.73 -7.51 -12.46
N ALA A 150 -1.43 -8.26 -11.60
CA ALA A 150 -1.92 -9.61 -11.92
C ALA A 150 -2.83 -9.63 -13.16
N GLU A 151 -3.74 -8.67 -13.28
CA GLU A 151 -4.64 -8.52 -14.42
C GLU A 151 -3.86 -8.34 -15.74
N LYS A 152 -2.82 -7.51 -15.72
CA LYS A 152 -1.97 -7.25 -16.90
C LYS A 152 -1.14 -8.47 -17.29
N VAL A 153 -0.58 -9.17 -16.30
CA VAL A 153 0.17 -10.41 -16.52
C VAL A 153 -0.71 -11.48 -17.15
N ASN A 154 -1.93 -11.67 -16.63
CA ASN A 154 -2.88 -12.65 -17.15
C ASN A 154 -3.24 -12.41 -18.62
N VAL A 155 -3.38 -11.16 -19.05
CA VAL A 155 -3.62 -10.82 -20.47
C VAL A 155 -2.45 -11.27 -21.35
N ILE A 156 -1.20 -11.01 -20.94
CA ILE A 156 -0.01 -11.42 -21.70
C ILE A 156 0.08 -12.94 -21.78
N LEU A 157 -0.12 -13.63 -20.65
CA LEU A 157 -0.09 -15.10 -20.60
C LEU A 157 -1.16 -15.71 -21.52
N TYR A 158 -2.38 -15.18 -21.48
CA TYR A 158 -3.47 -15.63 -22.35
C TYR A 158 -3.12 -15.47 -23.83
N GLN A 159 -2.59 -14.31 -24.24
CA GLN A 159 -2.17 -14.05 -25.61
C GLN A 159 -1.06 -15.02 -26.06
N ARG A 160 -0.08 -15.30 -25.18
CA ARG A 160 0.99 -16.26 -25.44
C ARG A 160 0.45 -17.67 -25.69
N HIS A 161 -0.46 -18.15 -24.83
CA HIS A 161 -1.09 -19.46 -25.00
C HIS A 161 -1.91 -19.54 -26.30
N ARG A 162 -2.65 -18.49 -26.63
CA ARG A 162 -3.43 -18.42 -27.87
C ARG A 162 -2.52 -18.46 -29.11
N ASN A 163 -1.43 -17.69 -29.11
CA ASN A 163 -0.47 -17.66 -30.21
C ASN A 163 0.25 -18.99 -30.38
N TYR A 164 0.63 -19.65 -29.27
CA TYR A 164 1.21 -20.98 -29.29
C TYR A 164 0.24 -22.02 -29.90
N LYS A 165 -1.04 -22.02 -29.51
CA LYS A 165 -2.04 -22.92 -30.12
C LYS A 165 -2.17 -22.69 -31.63
N ARG A 166 -2.24 -21.42 -32.06
CA ARG A 166 -2.33 -21.08 -33.50
C ARG A 166 -1.11 -21.55 -34.29
N ALA A 167 0.09 -21.39 -33.74
CA ALA A 167 1.32 -21.83 -34.41
C ALA A 167 1.39 -23.35 -34.58
N ASN A 168 0.80 -24.12 -33.65
CA ASN A 168 0.83 -25.59 -33.66
C ASN A 168 -0.42 -26.25 -34.27
N LEU A 169 -1.42 -25.47 -34.70
CA LEU A 169 -2.62 -25.97 -35.41
C LEU A 169 -2.49 -25.85 -36.93
N ASN A 170 -1.34 -25.40 -37.44
CA ASN A 170 -1.05 -25.25 -38.87
C ASN A 170 -0.23 -26.45 -39.44
N PHE A 171 -0.40 -27.65 -38.87
CA PHE A 171 0.08 -28.91 -39.43
C PHE A 171 -1.09 -29.88 -39.60
#